data_AF-I7J511-F1
#
_entry.id   AF-I7J511-F1
#
_cell.length_a   1.000
_cell.length_b   1.000
_cell.length_c   1.000
_cell.angle_alpha   90.00
_cell.angle_beta   90.00
_cell.angle_gamma   90.00
#
_symmetry.space_group_name_H-M   'P 1'
#
loop_
_entity.id
_entity.type
_entity.pdbx_description
1 polymer ?
#
loop_
_entity_poly.entity_id
_entity_poly.type
_entity_poly.pdbx_seq_one_letter_code
_entity_poly.pdbx_strand_id
1 'polypeptide(L)'
;MIMASNKAYMRGSVAYKLEEKKTIEAQQERSKKVEKKSKKNFAKFVITVVFISFISFALLVRFFYILKLNAEIRSIKKEIKLMQDENDNLRVEIAKLNNIKDIDRIAVQKYGMIVPHPSDVHYLEVTPLNIADKEDEKTNNKMAFIYRLLGLIN
;
A
#
# COMPACT_ATOMS: atom_id res chain seq x y z
N MET A 1 -18.95 -56.90 93.74
CA MET A 1 -18.48 -57.22 92.37
C MET A 1 -17.56 -56.09 91.91
N ILE A 2 -16.24 -56.31 91.92
CA ILE A 2 -15.25 -55.52 91.14
C ILE A 2 -14.13 -56.51 90.79
N MET A 3 -13.99 -56.84 89.50
CA MET A 3 -12.89 -57.65 88.96
C MET A 3 -11.69 -56.75 88.68
N ALA A 4 -10.55 -57.04 89.30
CA ALA A 4 -9.27 -56.44 88.94
C ALA A 4 -8.70 -57.16 87.70
N SER A 5 -8.76 -56.48 86.55
CA SER A 5 -8.16 -56.96 85.29
C SER A 5 -6.66 -56.63 85.29
N ASN A 6 -5.84 -57.67 85.42
CA ASN A 6 -4.38 -57.63 85.26
C ASN A 6 -4.05 -57.49 83.76
N LYS A 7 -3.44 -56.38 83.34
CA LYS A 7 -2.89 -56.21 81.99
C LYS A 7 -1.37 -56.42 82.03
N ALA A 8 -0.94 -57.59 81.60
CA ALA A 8 0.46 -57.87 81.28
C ALA A 8 0.83 -57.14 79.98
N TYR A 9 1.72 -56.15 80.07
CA TYR A 9 2.28 -55.48 78.89
C TYR A 9 3.39 -56.35 78.28
N MET A 10 3.14 -56.90 77.10
CA MET A 10 4.15 -57.61 76.30
C MET A 10 5.01 -56.59 75.53
N ARG A 11 6.30 -56.53 75.88
CA ARG A 11 7.32 -55.71 75.21
C ARG A 11 7.88 -56.50 74.02
N GLY A 12 7.32 -56.27 72.82
CA GLY A 12 7.77 -56.90 71.58
C GLY A 12 7.92 -55.88 70.45
N SER A 13 9.05 -55.92 69.74
CA SER A 13 9.39 -55.04 68.61
C SER A 13 8.60 -55.42 67.34
N VAL A 14 7.40 -54.87 67.20
CA VAL A 14 6.58 -54.98 65.96
C VAL A 14 6.86 -53.83 64.98
N ALA A 15 8.14 -53.49 64.78
CA ALA A 15 8.49 -52.48 63.79
C ALA A 15 8.20 -53.02 62.38
N TYR A 16 7.28 -52.35 61.68
CA TYR A 16 6.95 -52.62 60.27
C TYR A 16 8.21 -52.38 59.41
N LYS A 17 8.59 -53.35 58.55
CA LYS A 17 9.62 -53.11 57.53
C LYS A 17 9.02 -52.22 56.44
N LEU A 18 9.53 -50.99 56.32
CA LEU A 18 9.15 -50.06 55.27
C LEU A 18 9.69 -50.55 53.91
N GLU A 19 8.79 -50.82 52.96
CA GLU A 19 9.13 -51.02 51.54
C GLU A 19 9.50 -49.67 50.89
N GLU A 20 10.65 -49.11 51.26
CA GLU A 20 11.07 -47.77 50.80
C GLU A 20 11.61 -47.73 49.37
N LYS A 21 11.98 -48.87 48.77
CA LYS A 21 12.76 -48.86 47.52
C LYS A 21 11.93 -48.69 46.24
N LYS A 22 10.67 -49.15 46.22
CA LYS A 22 9.82 -49.07 45.00
C LYS A 22 9.17 -47.70 44.78
N THR A 23 9.00 -46.92 45.83
CA THR A 23 8.31 -45.62 45.76
C THR A 23 9.22 -44.50 45.26
N ILE A 24 10.51 -44.52 45.62
CA ILE A 24 11.47 -43.48 45.23
C ILE A 24 11.78 -43.52 43.72
N GLU A 25 11.99 -44.71 43.14
CA GLU A 25 12.28 -44.87 41.70
C GLU A 25 11.07 -44.45 40.84
N ALA A 26 9.85 -44.85 41.24
CA ALA A 26 8.61 -44.45 40.54
C ALA A 26 8.33 -42.94 40.63
N GLN A 27 8.71 -42.29 41.74
CA GLN A 27 8.55 -40.85 41.94
C GLN A 27 9.59 -40.04 41.13
N GLN A 28 10.82 -40.54 41.01
CA GLN A 28 11.85 -39.92 40.16
C GLN A 28 11.50 -40.02 38.67
N GLU A 29 10.99 -41.15 38.18
CA GLU A 29 10.56 -41.25 36.77
C GLU A 29 9.35 -40.37 36.44
N ARG A 30 8.39 -40.24 37.36
CA ARG A 30 7.26 -39.31 37.20
C ARG A 30 7.72 -37.86 37.16
N SER A 31 8.66 -37.45 38.00
CA SER A 31 9.21 -36.08 37.99
C SER A 31 9.90 -35.72 36.66
N LYS A 32 10.74 -36.62 36.12
CA LYS A 32 11.43 -36.44 34.83
C LYS A 32 10.45 -36.38 33.65
N LYS A 33 9.34 -37.13 33.70
CA LYS A 33 8.27 -37.07 32.68
C LYS A 33 7.47 -35.77 32.74
N VAL A 34 7.24 -35.20 33.93
CA VAL A 34 6.55 -33.92 34.12
C VAL A 34 7.40 -32.76 33.63
N GLU A 35 8.71 -32.73 33.93
CA GLU A 35 9.62 -31.69 33.42
C GLU A 35 9.77 -31.72 31.90
N LYS A 36 9.84 -32.91 31.27
CA LYS A 36 9.89 -33.01 29.81
C LYS A 36 8.61 -32.51 29.13
N LYS A 37 7.44 -32.72 29.77
CA LYS A 37 6.16 -32.19 29.28
C LYS A 37 6.06 -30.67 29.43
N SER A 38 6.54 -30.10 30.54
CA SER A 38 6.50 -28.64 30.75
C SER A 38 7.42 -27.89 29.77
N LYS A 39 8.63 -28.40 29.53
CA LYS A 39 9.57 -27.84 28.54
C LYS A 39 9.03 -27.88 27.12
N LYS A 40 8.30 -28.95 26.74
CA LYS A 40 7.66 -29.06 25.42
C LYS A 40 6.53 -28.05 25.24
N ASN A 41 5.77 -27.75 26.30
CA ASN A 41 4.71 -26.74 26.27
C ASN A 41 5.27 -25.32 26.21
N PHE A 42 6.37 -25.06 26.94
CA PHE A 42 7.09 -23.78 26.86
C PHE A 42 7.68 -23.53 25.46
N ALA A 43 8.32 -24.53 24.86
CA ALA A 43 8.86 -24.41 23.51
C ALA A 43 7.77 -24.09 22.46
N LYS A 44 6.59 -24.72 22.56
CA LYS A 44 5.44 -24.40 21.70
C LYS A 44 4.96 -22.96 21.89
N PHE A 45 4.88 -22.49 23.14
CA PHE A 45 4.50 -21.12 23.43
C PHE A 45 5.48 -20.12 22.81
N VAL A 46 6.80 -20.33 22.98
CA VAL A 46 7.84 -19.48 22.38
C VAL A 46 7.73 -19.46 20.85
N ILE A 47 7.54 -20.61 20.21
CA ILE A 47 7.37 -20.68 18.75
C ILE A 47 6.14 -19.89 18.30
N THR A 48 5.01 -20.00 19.00
CA THR A 48 3.80 -19.24 18.68
C THR A 48 4.03 -17.73 18.82
N VAL A 49 4.72 -17.29 19.89
CA VAL A 49 5.05 -15.88 20.10
C VAL A 49 5.96 -15.34 18.99
N VAL A 50 6.99 -16.11 18.61
CA VAL A 50 7.89 -15.75 17.51
C VAL A 50 7.12 -15.66 16.19
N PHE A 51 6.22 -16.61 15.94
CA PHE A 51 5.41 -16.63 14.72
C PHE A 51 4.50 -15.40 14.62
N ILE A 52 3.80 -15.05 15.72
CA ILE A 52 2.97 -13.84 15.79
C ILE A 52 3.83 -12.59 15.61
N SER A 53 4.99 -12.52 16.27
CA SER A 53 5.92 -11.41 16.12
C SER A 53 6.39 -11.25 14.68
N PHE A 54 6.66 -12.34 13.98
CA PHE A 54 7.08 -12.31 12.58
C PHE A 54 5.97 -11.77 11.67
N ILE A 55 4.71 -12.18 11.91
CA ILE A 55 3.54 -11.64 11.20
C ILE A 55 3.40 -10.14 11.46
N SER A 56 3.52 -9.69 12.72
CA SER A 56 3.48 -8.26 13.05
C SER A 56 4.58 -7.47 12.34
N PHE A 57 5.80 -8.03 12.28
CA PHE A 57 6.91 -7.38 11.59
C PHE A 57 6.71 -7.32 10.08
N ALA A 58 6.18 -8.38 9.47
CA ALA A 58 5.83 -8.40 8.05
C ALA A 58 4.79 -7.33 7.69
N LEU A 59 3.81 -7.10 8.55
CA LEU A 59 2.84 -6.01 8.39
C LEU A 59 3.53 -4.64 8.44
N LEU A 60 4.45 -4.42 9.40
CA LEU A 60 5.21 -3.16 9.49
C LEU A 60 6.03 -2.89 8.23
N VAL A 61 6.71 -3.90 7.68
CA VAL A 61 7.45 -3.77 6.43
C VAL A 61 6.52 -3.36 5.29
N ARG A 62 5.35 -4.00 5.17
CA ARG A 62 4.34 -3.62 4.17
C ARG A 62 3.88 -2.17 4.34
N PHE A 63 3.60 -1.75 5.57
CA PHE A 63 3.23 -0.37 5.88
C PHE A 63 4.33 0.63 5.52
N PHE A 64 5.59 0.30 5.77
CA PHE A 64 6.72 1.13 5.40
C PHE A 64 6.79 1.35 3.87
N TYR A 65 6.61 0.29 3.07
CA TYR A 65 6.55 0.42 1.62
C TYR A 65 5.40 1.31 1.16
N ILE A 66 4.21 1.14 1.73
CA ILE A 66 3.05 1.98 1.43
C ILE A 66 3.36 3.45 1.75
N LEU A 67 3.99 3.71 2.89
CA LEU A 67 4.33 5.08 3.30
C LEU A 67 5.34 5.72 2.34
N LYS A 68 6.37 4.96 1.93
CA LYS A 68 7.35 5.40 0.94
C LYS A 68 6.68 5.75 -0.39
N LEU A 69 5.85 4.85 -0.92
CA LEU A 69 5.09 5.08 -2.15
C LEU A 69 4.18 6.31 -2.03
N ASN A 70 3.50 6.49 -0.90
CA ASN A 70 2.69 7.68 -0.66
C ASN A 70 3.52 8.97 -0.63
N ALA A 71 4.74 8.93 -0.08
CA ALA A 71 5.64 10.07 -0.10
C ALA A 71 6.08 10.43 -1.53
N GLU A 72 6.41 9.42 -2.33
CA GLU A 72 6.76 9.57 -3.74
C GLU A 72 5.59 10.14 -4.55
N ILE A 73 4.38 9.60 -4.41
CA ILE A 73 3.16 10.12 -5.03
C ILE A 73 2.94 11.59 -4.66
N ARG A 74 3.13 11.96 -3.38
CA ARG A 74 3.02 13.36 -2.95
C ARG A 74 4.05 14.27 -3.61
N SER A 75 5.29 13.79 -3.77
CA SER A 75 6.34 14.55 -4.44
C SER A 75 6.02 14.78 -5.92
N ILE A 76 5.62 13.72 -6.64
CA ILE A 76 5.23 13.78 -8.05
C ILE A 76 4.03 14.71 -8.22
N LYS A 77 3.01 14.60 -7.35
CA LYS A 77 1.84 15.49 -7.40
C LYS A 77 2.22 16.96 -7.20
N LYS A 78 3.20 17.24 -6.32
CA LYS A 78 3.70 18.59 -6.11
C LYS A 78 4.42 19.11 -7.35
N GLU A 79 5.23 18.29 -7.99
CA GLU A 79 5.93 18.64 -9.23
C GLU A 79 4.95 18.91 -10.38
N ILE A 80 3.95 18.05 -10.57
CA ILE A 80 2.87 18.28 -11.54
C ILE A 80 2.19 19.62 -11.29
N LYS A 81 1.87 19.92 -10.03
CA LYS A 81 1.23 21.19 -9.68
C LYS A 81 2.14 22.39 -10.00
N LEU A 82 3.44 22.31 -9.66
CA LEU A 82 4.39 23.37 -10.01
C LEU A 82 4.47 23.60 -11.52
N MET A 83 4.52 22.51 -12.31
CA MET A 83 4.52 22.61 -13.77
C MET A 83 3.22 23.19 -14.33
N GLN A 84 2.07 22.86 -13.74
CA GLN A 84 0.78 23.45 -14.12
C GLN A 84 0.75 24.94 -13.79
N ASP A 85 1.15 25.32 -12.57
CA ASP A 85 1.22 26.72 -12.14
C ASP A 85 2.17 27.53 -13.06
N GLU A 86 3.29 26.94 -13.47
CA GLU A 86 4.23 27.54 -14.41
C GLU A 86 3.63 27.67 -15.83
N ASN A 87 2.93 26.64 -16.32
CA ASN A 87 2.24 26.71 -17.61
C ASN A 87 1.16 27.79 -17.62
N ASP A 88 0.37 27.88 -16.55
CA ASP A 88 -0.66 28.90 -16.41
C ASP A 88 -0.05 30.31 -16.33
N ASN A 89 1.07 30.47 -15.63
CA ASN A 89 1.77 31.74 -15.58
C ASN A 89 2.32 32.14 -16.97
N LEU A 90 2.90 31.19 -17.71
CA LEU A 90 3.35 31.42 -19.10
C LEU A 90 2.18 31.78 -20.02
N ARG A 91 1.02 31.14 -19.87
CA ARG A 91 -0.19 31.50 -20.63
C ARG A 91 -0.64 32.93 -20.33
N VAL A 92 -0.58 33.34 -19.06
CA VAL A 92 -0.89 34.72 -18.66
C VAL A 92 0.13 35.69 -19.25
N GLU A 93 1.42 35.36 -19.27
CA GLU A 93 2.46 36.18 -19.88
C GLU A 93 2.27 36.31 -21.39
N ILE A 94 1.98 35.21 -22.09
CA ILE A 94 1.63 35.22 -23.51
C ILE A 94 0.39 36.10 -23.74
N ALA A 95 -0.64 36.00 -22.90
CA ALA A 95 -1.83 36.84 -23.03
C ALA A 95 -1.52 38.33 -22.82
N LYS A 96 -0.58 38.68 -21.93
CA LYS A 96 -0.09 40.06 -21.76
C LYS A 96 0.65 40.55 -23.00
N LEU A 97 1.50 39.71 -23.60
CA LEU A 97 2.24 40.06 -24.82
C LEU A 97 1.34 40.14 -26.06
N ASN A 98 0.36 39.24 -26.17
CA ASN A 98 -0.68 39.24 -27.19
C ASN A 98 -1.80 40.25 -26.92
N ASN A 99 -1.57 41.23 -26.04
CA ASN A 99 -2.50 42.33 -25.89
C ASN A 99 -2.53 43.12 -27.22
N ILE A 100 -3.60 42.90 -27.99
CA ILE A 100 -3.86 43.56 -29.27
C ILE A 100 -3.66 45.08 -29.15
N LYS A 101 -3.95 45.68 -27.99
CA LYS A 101 -3.73 47.11 -27.75
C LYS A 101 -2.26 47.53 -27.78
N ASP A 102 -1.35 46.68 -27.30
CA ASP A 102 0.09 46.96 -27.36
C ASP A 102 0.62 46.78 -28.78
N ILE A 103 0.10 45.80 -29.52
CA ILE A 103 0.41 45.60 -30.95
C ILE A 103 -0.09 46.79 -31.77
N ASP A 104 -1.35 47.21 -31.59
CA ASP A 104 -1.95 48.37 -32.25
C ASP A 104 -1.16 49.65 -31.92
N ARG A 105 -0.78 49.83 -30.66
CA ARG A 105 0.03 50.99 -30.25
C ARG A 105 1.38 50.99 -30.96
N ILE A 106 2.10 49.87 -31.03
CA ILE A 106 3.39 49.78 -31.71
C ILE A 106 3.22 49.96 -33.23
N ALA A 107 2.20 49.35 -33.82
CA ALA A 107 1.86 49.47 -35.24
C ALA A 107 1.64 50.92 -35.64
N VAL A 108 0.81 51.65 -34.89
CA VAL A 108 0.52 53.07 -35.17
C VAL A 108 1.70 53.97 -34.82
N GLN A 109 2.30 53.83 -33.63
CA GLN A 109 3.31 54.78 -33.14
C GLN A 109 4.71 54.55 -33.72
N LYS A 110 5.12 53.29 -33.93
CA LYS A 110 6.47 52.96 -34.41
C LYS A 110 6.52 52.73 -35.92
N TYR A 111 5.50 52.08 -36.48
CA TYR A 111 5.46 51.72 -37.88
C TYR A 111 4.56 52.63 -38.73
N GLY A 112 3.87 53.60 -38.10
CA GLY A 112 3.02 54.56 -38.80
C GLY A 112 1.79 53.94 -39.46
N MET A 113 1.36 52.75 -39.02
CA MET A 113 0.16 52.11 -39.55
C MET A 113 -1.09 52.93 -39.21
N ILE A 114 -2.03 53.00 -40.14
CA ILE A 114 -3.30 53.70 -39.96
C ILE A 114 -4.40 52.66 -39.85
N VAL A 115 -5.25 52.79 -38.83
CA VAL A 115 -6.41 51.92 -38.66
C VAL A 115 -7.46 52.31 -39.72
N PRO A 116 -7.86 51.39 -40.62
CA PRO A 116 -8.82 51.70 -41.68
C PRO A 116 -10.21 51.98 -41.10
N HIS A 117 -10.99 52.84 -41.78
CA HIS A 117 -12.38 53.07 -41.40
C HIS A 117 -13.23 51.86 -41.86
N PRO A 118 -14.35 51.49 -41.19
CA PRO A 118 -15.16 50.37 -41.63
C PRO A 118 -15.71 50.49 -43.06
N SER A 119 -15.77 51.71 -43.62
CA SER A 119 -16.08 51.95 -45.04
C SER A 119 -15.05 51.41 -46.01
N ASP A 120 -13.81 51.23 -45.56
CA ASP A 120 -12.63 50.90 -46.39
C ASP A 120 -12.36 49.38 -46.44
N VAL A 121 -13.17 48.59 -45.73
CA VAL A 121 -13.02 47.12 -45.62
C VAL A 121 -13.97 46.44 -46.61
N HIS A 122 -13.39 45.72 -47.58
CA HIS A 122 -14.14 44.91 -48.54
C HIS A 122 -13.91 43.41 -48.29
N TYR A 123 -14.99 42.67 -48.04
CA TYR A 123 -14.94 41.21 -47.86
C TYR A 123 -15.04 40.51 -49.22
N LEU A 124 -14.12 39.59 -49.48
CA LEU A 124 -14.15 38.74 -50.68
C LEU A 124 -14.60 37.34 -50.28
N GLU A 125 -15.59 36.81 -51.00
CA GLU A 125 -16.03 35.43 -50.86
C GLU A 125 -15.04 34.53 -51.60
N VAL A 126 -14.23 33.78 -50.84
CA VAL A 126 -13.27 32.82 -51.39
C VAL A 126 -13.86 31.41 -51.31
N THR A 127 -14.05 30.79 -52.48
CA THR A 127 -14.42 29.37 -52.55
C THR A 127 -13.24 28.53 -52.09
N PRO A 128 -13.34 27.77 -50.99
CA PRO A 128 -12.24 26.91 -50.57
C PRO A 128 -11.98 25.86 -51.65
N LEU A 129 -10.74 25.79 -52.13
CA LEU A 129 -10.31 24.68 -52.97
C LEU A 129 -10.41 23.41 -52.13
N ASN A 130 -11.37 22.56 -52.49
CA ASN A 130 -11.71 21.34 -51.80
C ASN A 130 -10.57 20.31 -52.00
N ILE A 131 -9.52 20.41 -51.20
CA ILE A 131 -8.49 19.37 -51.06
C ILE A 131 -9.02 18.41 -49.98
N ALA A 132 -10.05 17.64 -50.32
CA ALA A 132 -10.54 16.58 -49.46
C ALA A 132 -9.66 15.34 -49.64
N ASP A 133 -8.82 15.17 -48.63
CA ASP A 133 -8.02 14.01 -48.26
C ASP A 133 -8.71 12.66 -48.52
N LYS A 134 -8.03 11.77 -49.23
CA LYS A 134 -8.38 10.35 -49.36
C LYS A 134 -7.36 9.48 -48.60
N GLU A 135 -7.31 9.53 -47.27
CA GLU A 135 -6.41 8.65 -46.51
C GLU A 135 -6.96 7.99 -45.22
N ASP A 136 -8.27 7.96 -44.98
CA ASP A 136 -8.79 7.43 -43.69
C ASP A 136 -9.53 6.08 -43.73
N GLU A 137 -9.44 5.29 -44.81
CA GLU A 137 -10.18 4.00 -44.85
C GLU A 137 -9.38 2.81 -44.28
N LYS A 138 -8.04 2.81 -44.35
CA LYS A 138 -7.24 1.60 -44.02
C LYS A 138 -6.93 1.44 -42.54
N THR A 139 -6.89 2.51 -41.77
CA THR A 139 -6.50 2.48 -40.34
C THR A 139 -7.62 1.95 -39.45
N ASN A 140 -8.87 2.27 -39.80
CA ASN A 140 -10.07 1.86 -39.07
C ASN A 140 -10.27 0.33 -39.10
N ASN A 141 -10.00 -0.32 -40.23
CA ASN A 141 -10.16 -1.76 -40.38
C ASN A 141 -9.17 -2.58 -39.54
N LYS A 142 -7.94 -2.09 -39.33
CA LYS A 142 -6.95 -2.77 -38.47
C LYS A 142 -7.30 -2.65 -36.99
N MET A 143 -7.76 -1.47 -36.57
CA MET A 143 -8.19 -1.26 -35.19
C MET A 143 -9.45 -2.05 -34.85
N ALA A 144 -10.45 -2.08 -35.75
CA ALA A 144 -11.65 -2.90 -35.59
C ALA A 144 -11.33 -4.40 -35.44
N PHE A 145 -10.33 -4.91 -36.16
CA PHE A 145 -9.85 -6.28 -36.02
C PHE A 145 -9.18 -6.55 -34.65
N ILE A 146 -8.36 -5.61 -34.15
CA ILE A 146 -7.70 -5.72 -32.84
C ILE A 146 -8.73 -5.72 -31.71
N TYR A 147 -9.74 -4.85 -31.76
CA TYR A 147 -10.80 -4.80 -30.75
C TYR A 147 -11.65 -6.07 -30.72
N ARG A 148 -11.86 -6.71 -31.88
CA ARG A 148 -12.54 -8.00 -31.99
C ARG A 148 -11.68 -9.16 -31.48
N LEU A 149 -10.37 -9.14 -31.69
CA LEU A 149 -9.43 -10.15 -31.15
C LEU A 149 -9.35 -10.10 -29.62
N LEU A 150 -9.42 -8.91 -29.04
CA LEU A 150 -9.34 -8.68 -27.60
C LEU A 150 -10.68 -8.90 -26.87
N GLY A 151 -11.75 -9.26 -27.57
CA GLY A 151 -13.07 -9.53 -26.98
C GLY A 151 -13.73 -8.30 -26.35
N LEU A 152 -13.29 -7.09 -26.74
CA LEU A 152 -13.83 -5.83 -26.21
C LEU A 152 -15.13 -5.41 -26.92
N ILE A 153 -15.43 -6.04 -28.06
CA ILE A 153 -16.63 -5.84 -28.86
C ILE A 153 -17.11 -7.23 -29.27
N ASN A 154 -18.40 -7.53 -29.05
CA ASN A 154 -19.01 -8.82 -29.36
C ASN A 154 -19.60 -8.81 -30.78
#